data_AF-A0A8X7ML91-F1
#
_entry.id   AF-A0A8X7ML91-F1
#
_cell.length_a   1.000
_cell.length_b   1.000
_cell.length_c   1.000
_cell.angle_alpha   90.00
_cell.angle_beta   90.00
_cell.angle_gamma   90.00
#
_symmetry.space_group_name_H-M   'P 1'
#
loop_
_entity.id
_entity.type
_entity.pdbx_description
1 polymer ?
#
loop_
_entity_poly.entity_id
_entity_poly.type
_entity_poly.pdbx_seq_one_letter_code
_entity_poly.pdbx_strand_id
1 'polypeptide(L)'
;MLGVYAEDPRYRWGVAKLLALFSCSLAGTLFVYQGEELGMLNVPADWPISEYDDIVSKRYHKDVMAEKKEECVQKGVPVPADFEEQVMMGIMRKARDNAHIPMPWGDTPSAGFSSDPSAKFWMKFNPDNITYNVRAQRTDPTSVFHFWKRSIQLRKAHDVLVYGSYRVLDIPVPAPEEGQTGSPIFSFVRDLDGVTAVFVGNFARARLEGVDLGRYVTDAAGEAMDLSSKLVACNYEGDKEERSLQVLEPFKARLYILS
;
A
#
# COMPACT_ATOMS: atom_id res chain seq x y z
N MET A 1 -4.85 4.08 -0.90
CA MET A 1 -4.57 2.65 -0.63
C MET A 1 -3.48 2.48 0.42
N LEU A 2 -2.34 3.19 0.30
CA LEU A 2 -1.25 3.14 1.29
C LEU A 2 -1.69 3.52 2.71
N GLY A 3 -2.47 4.59 2.85
CA GLY A 3 -2.82 5.17 4.16
C GLY A 3 -3.53 4.23 5.14
N VAL A 4 -4.24 3.21 4.67
CA VAL A 4 -4.90 2.23 5.56
C VAL A 4 -3.91 1.23 6.17
N TYR A 5 -2.86 0.88 5.42
CA TYR A 5 -1.86 -0.13 5.85
C TYR A 5 -0.59 0.51 6.42
N ALA A 6 -0.31 1.77 6.07
CA ALA A 6 0.93 2.48 6.39
C ALA A 6 0.75 3.66 7.37
N GLU A 7 -0.26 3.61 8.26
CA GLU A 7 -0.41 4.61 9.35
C GLU A 7 0.83 4.63 10.26
N ASP A 8 1.52 3.51 10.41
CA ASP A 8 2.79 3.42 11.15
C ASP A 8 3.98 3.68 10.19
N PRO A 9 4.76 4.75 10.41
CA PRO A 9 5.88 5.11 9.53
C PRO A 9 6.91 4.00 9.32
N ARG A 10 7.07 3.09 10.30
CA ARG A 10 8.04 1.99 10.23
C ARG A 10 7.77 1.03 9.08
N TYR A 11 6.51 0.87 8.67
CA TYR A 11 6.12 -0.10 7.65
C TYR A 11 5.86 0.52 6.28
N ARG A 12 5.93 1.85 6.15
CA ARG A 12 5.55 2.57 4.93
C ARG A 12 6.26 2.03 3.68
N TRP A 13 7.57 1.85 3.74
CA TRP A 13 8.37 1.33 2.62
C TRP A 13 7.97 -0.10 2.26
N GLY A 14 7.82 -0.98 3.28
CA GLY A 14 7.41 -2.37 3.10
C GLY A 14 6.04 -2.47 2.42
N VAL A 15 5.05 -1.75 2.94
CA VAL A 15 3.69 -1.67 2.39
C VAL A 15 3.70 -1.14 0.96
N ALA A 16 4.40 -0.02 0.70
CA ALA A 16 4.41 0.61 -0.62
C ALA A 16 4.98 -0.35 -1.69
N LYS A 17 6.10 -0.99 -1.38
CA LYS A 17 6.73 -1.97 -2.28
C LYS A 17 5.90 -3.25 -2.40
N LEU A 18 5.26 -3.72 -1.33
CA LEU A 18 4.35 -4.87 -1.39
C LEU A 18 3.19 -4.60 -2.35
N LEU A 19 2.54 -3.44 -2.25
CA LEU A 19 1.43 -3.05 -3.13
C LEU A 19 1.90 -2.84 -4.57
N ALA A 20 3.12 -2.32 -4.78
CA ALA A 20 3.74 -2.21 -6.09
C ALA A 20 3.93 -3.58 -6.76
N LEU A 21 4.51 -4.54 -6.03
CA LEU A 21 4.74 -5.89 -6.54
C LEU A 21 3.42 -6.62 -6.79
N PHE A 22 2.47 -6.48 -5.87
CA PHE A 22 1.13 -7.03 -5.99
C PHE A 22 0.45 -6.53 -7.28
N SER A 23 0.36 -5.22 -7.47
CA SER A 23 -0.26 -4.60 -8.64
C SER A 23 0.44 -5.00 -9.94
N CYS A 24 1.77 -5.06 -9.94
CA CYS A 24 2.56 -5.51 -11.10
C CYS A 24 2.40 -7.01 -11.41
N SER A 25 1.81 -7.81 -10.51
CA SER A 25 1.64 -9.27 -10.66
C SER A 25 0.20 -9.68 -11.03
N LEU A 26 -0.76 -8.74 -11.02
CA LEU A 26 -2.16 -9.00 -11.37
C LEU A 26 -2.41 -8.97 -12.89
N ALA A 27 -3.50 -9.60 -13.33
CA ALA A 27 -3.93 -9.55 -14.73
C ALA A 27 -4.47 -8.15 -15.10
N GLY A 28 -4.33 -7.75 -16.36
CA GLY A 28 -4.94 -6.54 -16.90
C GLY A 28 -4.01 -5.33 -17.03
N THR A 29 -4.61 -4.18 -17.32
CA THR A 29 -3.88 -2.92 -17.55
C THR A 29 -3.47 -2.31 -16.22
N LEU A 30 -2.16 -2.16 -16.01
CA LEU A 30 -1.61 -1.52 -14.83
C LEU A 30 -1.83 0.00 -14.90
N PHE A 31 -2.42 0.56 -13.84
CA PHE A 31 -2.47 2.00 -13.61
C PHE A 31 -1.61 2.33 -12.39
N VAL A 32 -0.85 3.42 -12.46
CA VAL A 32 -0.08 3.98 -11.35
C VAL A 32 -0.49 5.43 -11.21
N TYR A 33 -0.95 5.83 -10.02
CA TYR A 33 -1.34 7.21 -9.77
C TYR A 33 -0.14 8.05 -9.34
N GLN A 34 -0.16 9.36 -9.64
CA GLN A 34 0.92 10.27 -9.26
C GLN A 34 1.20 10.22 -7.75
N GLY A 35 2.44 9.94 -7.36
CA GLY A 35 2.84 9.83 -5.97
C GLY A 35 2.75 8.42 -5.38
N GLU A 36 2.04 7.50 -6.04
CA GLU A 36 2.03 6.09 -5.65
C GLU A 36 3.43 5.47 -5.80
N GLU A 37 4.17 5.89 -6.82
CA GLU A 37 5.55 5.49 -7.06
C GLU A 37 6.53 6.00 -6.01
N LEU A 38 6.12 6.96 -5.20
CA LEU A 38 6.87 7.47 -4.06
C LEU A 38 6.38 6.90 -2.73
N GLY A 39 5.26 6.17 -2.72
CA GLY A 39 4.58 5.76 -1.49
C GLY A 39 4.05 6.97 -0.71
N MET A 40 3.39 7.92 -1.38
CA MET A 40 2.73 9.06 -0.72
C MET A 40 1.60 8.59 0.22
N LEU A 41 1.48 9.29 1.35
CA LEU A 41 0.43 9.04 2.35
C LEU A 41 -0.76 9.97 2.17
N ASN A 42 -1.84 9.64 2.86
CA ASN A 42 -2.95 10.53 3.09
C ASN A 42 -2.49 11.84 3.76
N VAL A 43 -3.36 12.85 3.74
CA VAL A 43 -3.13 14.10 4.47
C VAL A 43 -2.97 13.84 5.98
N PRO A 44 -2.22 14.68 6.72
CA PRO A 44 -2.05 14.54 8.16
C PRO A 44 -3.38 14.44 8.93
N ALA A 45 -3.40 13.59 9.96
CA ALA A 45 -4.59 13.33 10.77
C ALA A 45 -5.08 14.57 11.55
N ASP A 46 -4.17 15.49 11.85
CA ASP A 46 -4.41 16.73 12.59
C ASP A 46 -4.82 17.91 11.71
N TRP A 47 -4.96 17.73 10.39
CA TRP A 47 -5.45 18.79 9.51
C TRP A 47 -6.92 19.10 9.78
N PRO A 48 -7.26 20.36 10.12
CA PRO A 48 -8.65 20.76 10.28
C PRO A 48 -9.36 20.81 8.91
N ILE A 49 -10.69 20.81 8.92
CA ILE A 49 -11.51 20.86 7.70
C ILE A 49 -11.20 22.07 6.78
N SER A 50 -10.66 23.16 7.34
CA SER A 50 -10.24 24.33 6.58
C SER A 50 -9.06 24.09 5.64
N GLU A 51 -8.27 23.04 5.87
CA GLU A 51 -7.13 22.66 5.00
C GLU A 51 -7.53 21.76 3.83
N TYR A 52 -8.75 21.23 3.86
CA TYR A 52 -9.31 20.48 2.74
C TYR A 52 -9.80 21.44 1.68
N ASP A 53 -9.66 21.10 0.41
CA ASP A 53 -10.22 21.88 -0.68
C ASP A 53 -11.56 21.31 -1.15
N ASP A 54 -11.71 19.98 -1.10
CA ASP A 54 -12.86 19.26 -1.62
C ASP A 54 -14.19 19.71 -1.01
N ILE A 55 -15.08 20.18 -1.90
CA ILE A 55 -16.46 20.56 -1.56
C ILE A 55 -17.27 19.41 -0.92
N VAL A 56 -16.99 18.16 -1.29
CA VAL A 56 -17.69 17.00 -0.73
C VAL A 56 -17.30 16.79 0.73
N SER A 57 -16.00 16.84 1.05
CA SER A 57 -15.50 16.77 2.42
C SER A 57 -16.05 17.90 3.28
N LYS A 58 -16.00 19.14 2.78
CA LYS A 58 -16.53 20.33 3.48
C LYS A 58 -18.03 20.23 3.75
N ARG A 59 -18.81 19.79 2.75
CA ARG A 59 -20.25 19.62 2.89
C ARG A 59 -20.59 18.50 3.87
N TYR A 60 -19.93 17.34 3.72
CA TYR A 60 -20.14 16.21 4.62
C TYR A 60 -19.86 16.56 6.08
N HIS A 61 -18.72 17.22 6.36
CA HIS A 61 -18.42 17.71 7.71
C HIS A 61 -19.53 18.62 8.24
N LYS A 62 -19.92 19.63 7.46
CA LYS A 62 -20.97 20.58 7.85
C LYS A 62 -22.29 19.88 8.17
N ASP A 63 -22.75 18.99 7.29
CA ASP A 63 -24.06 18.33 7.40
C ASP A 63 -24.08 17.39 8.62
N VAL A 64 -23.05 16.55 8.80
CA VAL A 64 -22.95 15.63 9.94
C VAL A 64 -22.86 16.37 11.28
N MET A 65 -22.11 17.48 11.33
CA MET A 65 -22.01 18.29 12.54
C MET A 65 -23.34 18.98 12.88
N ALA A 66 -24.10 19.43 11.87
CA ALA A 66 -25.41 20.04 12.06
C ALA A 66 -26.43 19.01 12.56
N GLU A 67 -26.50 17.84 11.91
CA GLU A 67 -27.37 16.73 12.30
C GLU A 67 -27.09 16.28 13.74
N LYS A 68 -25.81 16.12 14.10
CA LYS A 68 -25.45 15.72 15.47
C LYS A 68 -25.86 16.75 16.50
N LYS A 69 -25.67 18.03 16.19
CA LYS A 69 -26.06 19.13 17.06
C LYS A 69 -27.56 19.14 17.28
N GLU A 70 -28.35 18.97 16.23
CA GLU A 70 -29.81 18.90 16.32
C GLU A 70 -30.27 17.69 17.17
N GLU A 71 -29.70 16.51 16.93
CA GLU A 71 -29.97 15.29 17.71
C GLU A 71 -29.70 15.50 19.21
N CYS A 72 -28.55 16.10 19.53
CA CYS A 72 -28.15 16.41 20.91
C CYS A 72 -29.08 17.42 21.58
N VAL A 73 -29.52 18.46 20.85
CA VAL A 73 -30.51 19.43 21.35
C VAL A 73 -31.83 18.75 21.65
N GLN A 74 -32.34 17.88 20.76
CA GLN A 74 -33.59 17.14 20.98
C GLN A 74 -33.51 16.21 22.19
N LYS A 75 -32.35 15.61 22.44
CA LYS A 75 -32.10 14.71 23.58
C LYS A 75 -31.73 15.44 24.88
N GLY A 76 -31.49 16.76 24.84
CA GLY A 76 -31.03 17.53 26.00
C GLY A 76 -29.63 17.15 26.49
N VAL A 77 -28.78 16.62 25.60
CA VAL A 77 -27.41 16.18 25.93
C VAL A 77 -26.40 17.02 25.14
N PRO A 78 -25.17 17.24 25.64
CA PRO A 78 -24.13 17.90 24.87
C PRO A 78 -23.66 17.01 23.70
N VAL A 79 -23.07 17.64 22.68
CA VAL A 79 -22.33 16.91 21.64
C VAL A 79 -21.08 16.30 22.28
N PRO A 80 -20.76 15.01 22.04
CA PRO A 80 -19.52 14.41 22.54
C PRO A 80 -18.29 15.19 22.08
N ALA A 81 -17.34 15.41 22.99
CA ALA A 81 -16.16 16.25 22.72
C ALA A 81 -15.26 15.69 21.60
N ASP A 82 -15.25 14.36 21.44
CA ASP A 82 -14.48 13.61 20.45
C ASP A 82 -15.23 13.42 19.12
N PHE A 83 -16.48 13.89 19.01
CA PHE A 83 -17.30 13.63 17.83
C PHE A 83 -16.69 14.22 16.55
N GLU A 84 -16.21 15.47 16.61
CA GLU A 84 -15.58 16.11 15.45
C GLU A 84 -14.30 15.38 15.03
N GLU A 85 -13.50 14.93 16.00
CA GLU A 85 -12.30 14.13 15.73
C GLU A 85 -12.66 12.83 14.99
N GLN A 86 -13.70 12.11 15.45
CA GLN A 86 -14.17 10.90 14.77
C GLN A 86 -14.64 11.18 13.33
N VAL A 87 -15.35 12.28 13.11
CA VAL A 87 -15.78 12.72 11.76
C VAL A 87 -14.56 13.02 10.90
N MET A 88 -13.58 13.77 11.43
CA MET A 88 -12.36 14.14 10.72
C MET A 88 -11.48 12.92 10.41
N MET A 89 -11.38 11.94 11.30
CA MET A 89 -10.71 10.66 11.01
C MET A 89 -11.38 9.92 9.85
N GLY A 90 -12.72 9.91 9.81
CA GLY A 90 -13.48 9.34 8.70
C GLY A 90 -13.23 10.05 7.37
N ILE A 91 -13.19 11.38 7.40
CA ILE A 91 -12.86 12.23 6.24
C ILE A 91 -11.43 11.96 5.79
N MET A 92 -10.43 12.06 6.68
CA MET A 92 -9.02 11.84 6.35
C MET A 92 -8.77 10.48 5.69
N ARG A 93 -9.50 9.43 6.09
CA ARG A 93 -9.36 8.10 5.47
C ARG A 93 -9.92 7.99 4.05
N LYS A 94 -10.92 8.82 3.70
CA LYS A 94 -11.72 8.67 2.46
C LYS A 94 -11.68 9.87 1.52
N ALA A 95 -11.16 11.02 1.97
CA ALA A 95 -11.17 12.26 1.22
C ALA A 95 -10.42 12.11 -0.10
N ARG A 96 -10.97 12.71 -1.16
CA ARG A 96 -10.32 12.77 -2.48
C ARG A 96 -9.05 13.62 -2.44
N ASP A 97 -9.03 14.61 -1.56
CA ASP A 97 -7.88 15.48 -1.29
C ASP A 97 -6.60 14.71 -0.93
N ASN A 98 -6.69 13.49 -0.39
CA ASN A 98 -5.53 12.61 -0.22
C ASN A 98 -4.75 12.34 -1.50
N ALA A 99 -5.45 12.32 -2.64
CA ALA A 99 -4.86 12.13 -3.96
C ALA A 99 -4.49 13.46 -4.65
N HIS A 100 -5.00 14.60 -4.16
CA HIS A 100 -4.84 15.89 -4.81
C HIS A 100 -3.81 16.81 -4.16
N ILE A 101 -3.16 16.37 -3.07
CA ILE A 101 -2.03 17.10 -2.51
C ILE A 101 -0.94 17.30 -3.59
N PRO A 102 -0.31 18.48 -3.65
CA PRO A 102 0.69 18.76 -4.69
C PRO A 102 1.87 17.76 -4.65
N MET A 103 2.31 17.35 -5.84
CA MET A 103 3.38 16.35 -6.03
C MET A 103 4.73 16.85 -5.47
N PRO A 104 5.44 16.05 -4.64
CA PRO A 104 6.74 16.43 -4.10
C PRO A 104 7.90 16.06 -5.02
N TRP A 105 8.39 17.03 -5.79
CA TRP A 105 9.54 16.89 -6.66
C TRP A 105 10.89 17.00 -5.93
N GLY A 106 10.96 17.71 -4.81
CA GLY A 106 12.19 17.95 -4.02
C GLY A 106 11.91 18.40 -2.59
N ASP A 107 12.94 18.93 -1.91
CA ASP A 107 12.93 19.29 -0.47
C ASP A 107 12.78 20.79 -0.17
N THR A 108 12.52 21.60 -1.19
CA THR A 108 12.28 23.04 -1.01
C THR A 108 10.92 23.29 -0.34
N PRO A 109 10.60 24.50 0.15
CA PRO A 109 9.29 24.81 0.74
C PRO A 109 8.08 24.54 -0.18
N SER A 110 8.23 24.70 -1.50
CA SER A 110 7.21 24.33 -2.50
C SER A 110 7.30 22.86 -2.97
N ALA A 111 8.12 22.04 -2.29
CA ALA A 111 8.51 20.70 -2.68
C ALA A 111 8.94 20.57 -4.16
N GLY A 112 9.49 21.62 -4.77
CA GLY A 112 9.86 21.67 -6.18
C GLY A 112 8.68 21.69 -7.16
N PHE A 113 7.45 21.87 -6.67
CA PHE A 113 6.23 21.94 -7.49
C PHE A 113 6.12 23.24 -8.27
N SER A 114 6.68 24.33 -7.75
CA SER A 114 6.82 25.61 -8.45
C SER A 114 8.19 26.21 -8.20
N SER A 115 8.76 26.83 -9.24
CA SER A 115 9.97 27.64 -9.17
C SER A 115 9.70 29.10 -8.75
N ASP A 116 8.44 29.54 -8.80
CA ASP A 116 8.04 30.87 -8.35
C ASP A 116 7.90 30.89 -6.81
N PRO A 117 8.74 31.66 -6.08
CA PRO A 117 8.69 31.75 -4.63
C PRO A 117 7.42 32.45 -4.10
N SER A 118 6.67 33.14 -4.96
CA SER A 118 5.41 33.82 -4.62
C SER A 118 4.16 33.00 -4.93
N ALA A 119 4.33 31.80 -5.51
CA ALA A 119 3.22 30.93 -5.87
C ALA A 119 2.37 30.58 -4.64
N LYS A 120 1.05 30.70 -4.80
CA LYS A 120 0.06 30.24 -3.82
C LYS A 120 -0.54 28.93 -4.31
N PHE A 121 -0.51 27.92 -3.46
CA PHE A 121 -1.07 26.60 -3.76
C PHE A 121 -2.51 26.50 -3.24
N TRP A 122 -3.35 25.74 -3.95
CA TRP A 122 -4.74 25.51 -3.56
C TRP A 122 -4.86 24.64 -2.29
N MET A 123 -3.82 23.84 -2.01
CA MET A 123 -3.70 22.98 -0.84
C MET A 123 -2.27 23.02 -0.30
N LYS A 124 -2.13 22.67 0.99
CA LYS A 124 -0.83 22.44 1.61
C LYS A 124 -0.14 21.19 1.07
N PHE A 125 1.18 21.16 1.18
CA PHE A 125 1.98 19.95 0.98
C PHE A 125 1.90 19.04 2.21
N ASN A 126 2.10 17.75 2.01
CA ASN A 126 2.30 16.83 3.13
C ASN A 126 3.67 17.14 3.79
N PRO A 127 3.76 17.27 5.13
CA PRO A 127 5.03 17.55 5.81
C PRO A 127 6.13 16.52 5.52
N ASP A 128 5.76 15.28 5.22
CA ASP A 128 6.69 14.19 4.91
C ASP A 128 7.40 14.34 3.56
N ASN A 129 6.95 15.27 2.70
CA ASN A 129 7.49 15.51 1.36
C ASN A 129 8.99 15.88 1.37
N ILE A 130 9.51 16.44 2.47
CA ILE A 130 10.94 16.72 2.63
C ILE A 130 11.77 15.42 2.53
N THR A 131 11.22 14.31 3.01
CA THR A 131 11.85 12.98 3.00
C THR A 131 11.38 12.14 1.80
N TYR A 132 10.09 12.19 1.47
CA TYR A 132 9.45 11.38 0.44
C TYR A 132 9.19 12.17 -0.83
N ASN A 133 10.25 12.57 -1.52
CA ASN A 133 10.19 13.28 -2.80
C ASN A 133 10.92 12.55 -3.93
N VAL A 134 10.58 12.94 -5.17
CA VAL A 134 11.18 12.39 -6.39
C VAL A 134 12.70 12.49 -6.37
N ARG A 135 13.27 13.64 -5.99
CA ARG A 135 14.72 13.84 -6.02
C ARG A 135 15.47 12.85 -5.12
N ALA A 136 15.02 12.69 -3.88
CA ALA A 136 15.61 11.76 -2.92
C ALA A 136 15.49 10.31 -3.38
N GLN A 137 14.29 9.89 -3.82
CA GLN A 137 14.06 8.50 -4.21
C GLN A 137 14.76 8.13 -5.53
N ARG A 138 14.96 9.08 -6.46
CA ARG A 138 15.73 8.82 -7.68
C ARG A 138 17.20 8.49 -7.40
N THR A 139 17.77 9.02 -6.32
CA THR A 139 19.17 8.77 -5.93
C THR A 139 19.36 7.52 -5.07
N ASP A 140 18.32 7.07 -4.37
CA ASP A 140 18.38 5.88 -3.52
C ASP A 140 17.91 4.63 -4.30
N PRO A 141 18.80 3.68 -4.64
CA PRO A 141 18.44 2.48 -5.40
C PRO A 141 17.47 1.56 -4.64
N THR A 142 17.38 1.68 -3.31
CA THR A 142 16.48 0.90 -2.46
C THR A 142 15.11 1.54 -2.30
N SER A 143 14.83 2.67 -2.97
CA SER A 143 13.57 3.41 -2.82
C SER A 143 12.34 2.72 -3.41
N VAL A 144 11.14 3.21 -3.07
CA VAL A 144 9.86 2.79 -3.66
C VAL A 144 9.86 3.08 -5.15
N PHE A 145 10.40 4.23 -5.57
CA PHE A 145 10.52 4.61 -6.97
C PHE A 145 11.29 3.58 -7.80
N HIS A 146 12.49 3.19 -7.35
CA HIS A 146 13.30 2.18 -8.06
C HIS A 146 12.70 0.79 -7.94
N PHE A 147 11.99 0.49 -6.86
CA PHE A 147 11.26 -0.76 -6.73
C PHE A 147 10.11 -0.86 -7.75
N TRP A 148 9.27 0.17 -7.91
CA TRP A 148 8.25 0.25 -8.97
C TRP A 148 8.86 0.07 -10.35
N LYS A 149 9.97 0.75 -10.64
CA LYS A 149 10.66 0.63 -11.93
C LYS A 149 11.06 -0.82 -12.20
N ARG A 150 11.63 -1.52 -11.21
CA ARG A 150 12.02 -2.93 -11.31
C ARG A 150 10.80 -3.85 -11.46
N SER A 151 9.74 -3.64 -10.68
CA SER A 151 8.50 -4.43 -10.78
C SER A 151 7.82 -4.29 -12.15
N ILE A 152 7.79 -3.08 -12.73
CA ILE A 152 7.27 -2.85 -14.07
C ILE A 152 8.16 -3.51 -15.14
N GLN A 153 9.49 -3.44 -14.98
CA GLN A 153 10.41 -4.14 -15.89
C GLN A 153 10.19 -5.65 -15.85
N LEU A 154 10.03 -6.21 -14.65
CA LEU A 154 9.73 -7.62 -14.46
C LEU A 154 8.39 -8.01 -15.11
N ARG A 155 7.33 -7.22 -14.90
CA ARG A 155 6.04 -7.40 -15.57
C ARG A 155 6.16 -7.43 -17.09
N LYS A 156 6.98 -6.56 -17.67
CA LYS A 156 7.22 -6.50 -19.12
C LYS A 156 8.05 -7.66 -19.66
N ALA A 157 8.91 -8.25 -18.83
CA ALA A 157 9.78 -9.36 -19.21
C ALA A 157 9.07 -10.72 -19.17
N HIS A 158 7.91 -10.81 -18.49
CA HIS A 158 7.22 -12.08 -18.26
C HIS A 158 5.73 -11.98 -18.58
N ASP A 159 5.36 -12.47 -19.77
CA ASP A 159 3.98 -12.46 -20.26
C ASP A 159 2.98 -13.18 -19.33
N VAL A 160 3.44 -14.16 -18.54
CA VAL A 160 2.62 -14.82 -17.51
C VAL A 160 2.02 -13.83 -16.50
N LEU A 161 2.70 -12.71 -16.21
CA LEU A 161 2.20 -11.68 -15.29
C LEU A 161 1.10 -10.82 -15.92
N VAL A 162 1.02 -10.77 -17.25
CA VAL A 162 0.02 -10.00 -18.01
C VAL A 162 -1.14 -10.90 -18.42
N TYR A 163 -0.85 -11.97 -19.15
CA TYR A 163 -1.83 -12.81 -19.85
C TYR A 163 -2.11 -14.16 -19.17
N GLY A 164 -1.31 -14.55 -18.18
CA GLY A 164 -1.51 -15.83 -17.50
C GLY A 164 -2.88 -15.93 -16.84
N SER A 165 -3.40 -17.16 -16.75
CA SER A 165 -4.60 -17.46 -15.95
C SER A 165 -4.39 -17.02 -14.49
N TYR A 166 -5.46 -16.86 -13.71
CA TYR A 166 -5.36 -16.39 -12.34
C TYR A 166 -6.08 -17.36 -11.40
N ARG A 167 -5.37 -17.82 -10.37
CA ARG A 167 -5.94 -18.67 -9.32
C ARG A 167 -5.46 -18.22 -7.95
N VAL A 168 -6.40 -17.91 -7.07
CA VAL A 168 -6.10 -17.59 -5.67
C VAL A 168 -5.69 -18.85 -4.93
N LEU A 169 -4.71 -18.71 -4.04
CA LEU A 169 -4.22 -19.77 -3.17
C LEU A 169 -4.62 -19.52 -1.71
N ASP A 170 -4.30 -18.34 -1.20
CA ASP A 170 -4.76 -17.86 0.11
C ASP A 170 -5.45 -16.51 0.01
N ILE A 171 -6.45 -16.34 0.86
CA ILE A 171 -7.07 -15.05 1.16
C ILE A 171 -6.85 -14.78 2.65
N PRO A 172 -6.51 -13.55 3.06
CA PRO A 172 -6.43 -13.20 4.47
C PRO A 172 -7.74 -13.53 5.17
N VAL A 173 -7.67 -14.38 6.19
CA VAL A 173 -8.81 -14.72 7.04
C VAL A 173 -8.58 -14.14 8.42
N PRO A 174 -9.54 -13.38 8.98
CA PRO A 174 -9.49 -13.01 10.39
C PRO A 174 -9.48 -14.28 11.25
N ALA A 175 -8.93 -14.19 12.46
CA ALA A 175 -9.07 -15.24 13.45
C ALA A 175 -10.57 -15.58 13.61
N PRO A 176 -11.00 -16.83 13.33
CA PRO A 176 -12.41 -17.19 13.43
C PRO A 176 -12.93 -17.08 14.86
N GLU A 177 -12.04 -17.32 15.84
CA GLU A 177 -12.33 -17.36 17.27
C GLU A 177 -11.12 -16.87 18.08
N GLU A 178 -11.36 -16.49 19.34
CA GLU A 178 -10.33 -16.11 20.30
C GLU A 178 -9.39 -17.31 20.56
N GLY A 179 -8.10 -17.16 20.22
CA GLY A 179 -7.11 -18.23 20.34
C GLY A 179 -6.83 -19.02 19.05
N GLN A 180 -7.54 -18.74 17.94
CA GLN A 180 -7.18 -19.25 16.61
C GLN A 180 -6.35 -18.22 15.82
N THR A 181 -5.37 -18.69 15.06
CA THR A 181 -4.58 -17.83 14.16
C THR A 181 -5.22 -17.77 12.79
N GLY A 182 -5.86 -16.64 12.47
CA GLY A 182 -6.16 -16.28 11.08
C GLY A 182 -4.87 -16.14 10.28
N SER A 183 -4.92 -16.41 8.97
CA SER A 183 -3.77 -16.19 8.08
C SER A 183 -3.84 -14.77 7.52
N PRO A 184 -2.80 -13.93 7.68
CA PRO A 184 -2.73 -12.63 7.02
C PRO A 184 -2.09 -12.71 5.63
N ILE A 185 -1.89 -13.91 5.09
CA ILE A 185 -1.24 -14.14 3.80
C ILE A 185 -2.27 -13.97 2.68
N PHE A 186 -1.90 -13.20 1.66
CA PHE A 186 -2.57 -13.25 0.36
C PHE A 186 -1.59 -13.83 -0.66
N SER A 187 -2.04 -14.84 -1.39
CA SER A 187 -1.20 -15.51 -2.39
C SER A 187 -2.03 -15.96 -3.59
N PHE A 188 -1.40 -16.00 -4.75
CA PHE A 188 -2.02 -16.44 -5.99
C PHE A 188 -1.00 -16.94 -7.00
N VAL A 189 -1.48 -17.71 -7.96
CA VAL A 189 -0.71 -18.26 -9.08
C VAL A 189 -1.20 -17.68 -10.39
N ARG A 190 -0.25 -17.51 -11.31
CA ARG A 190 -0.49 -17.24 -12.72
C ARG A 190 0.16 -18.31 -13.58
N ASP A 191 -0.57 -18.85 -14.54
CA ASP A 191 -0.04 -19.87 -15.45
C ASP A 191 -0.23 -19.45 -16.91
N LEU A 192 0.84 -19.55 -17.71
CA LEU A 192 0.86 -19.30 -19.16
C LEU A 192 1.93 -20.14 -19.84
N ASP A 193 1.57 -20.97 -20.83
CA ASP A 193 2.51 -21.69 -21.70
C ASP A 193 3.63 -22.45 -20.97
N GLY A 194 3.28 -23.13 -19.86
CA GLY A 194 4.23 -23.89 -19.03
C GLY A 194 5.06 -23.04 -18.07
N VAL A 195 4.88 -21.71 -18.06
CA VAL A 195 5.46 -20.79 -17.08
C VAL A 195 4.44 -20.52 -15.97
N THR A 196 4.87 -20.68 -14.73
CA THR A 196 4.07 -20.43 -13.53
C THR A 196 4.68 -19.29 -12.73
N ALA A 197 3.91 -18.26 -12.40
CA ALA A 197 4.30 -17.21 -11.48
C ALA A 197 3.51 -17.30 -10.17
N VAL A 198 4.19 -17.10 -9.04
CA VAL A 198 3.61 -17.24 -7.69
C VAL A 198 3.86 -15.96 -6.91
N PHE A 199 2.80 -15.26 -6.55
CA PHE A 199 2.88 -14.12 -5.63
C PHE A 199 2.50 -14.58 -4.21
N VAL A 200 3.28 -14.16 -3.23
CA VAL A 200 2.95 -14.32 -1.80
C VAL A 200 3.24 -13.03 -1.07
N GLY A 201 2.26 -12.51 -0.33
CA GLY A 201 2.41 -11.32 0.51
C GLY A 201 1.85 -11.53 1.91
N ASN A 202 2.60 -11.10 2.93
CA ASN A 202 2.10 -10.94 4.29
C ASN A 202 1.44 -9.56 4.41
N PHE A 203 0.13 -9.48 4.63
CA PHE A 203 -0.59 -8.20 4.75
C PHE A 203 -0.78 -7.75 6.22
N ALA A 204 0.05 -8.26 7.14
CA ALA A 204 0.01 -7.90 8.56
C ALA A 204 1.32 -7.28 9.08
N ARG A 205 1.19 -6.67 10.26
CA ARG A 205 2.30 -6.15 11.08
C ARG A 205 3.07 -7.24 11.83
N ALA A 206 2.56 -8.47 11.86
CA ALA A 206 3.18 -9.59 12.55
C ALA A 206 4.18 -10.31 11.63
N ARG A 207 5.32 -10.71 12.19
CA ARG A 207 6.26 -11.65 11.56
C ARG A 207 5.64 -13.04 11.59
N LEU A 208 5.68 -13.74 10.46
CA LEU A 208 5.17 -15.10 10.33
C LEU A 208 6.35 -16.07 10.22
N GLU A 209 6.32 -17.12 11.05
CA GLU A 209 7.26 -18.24 11.00
C GLU A 209 6.55 -19.51 10.51
N GLY A 210 7.33 -20.50 10.07
CA GLY A 210 6.80 -21.79 9.61
C GLY A 210 5.90 -21.70 8.38
N VAL A 211 6.05 -20.66 7.55
CA VAL A 211 5.27 -20.48 6.33
C VAL A 211 5.68 -21.54 5.32
N ASP A 212 4.84 -22.54 5.11
CA ASP A 212 5.07 -23.52 4.04
C ASP A 212 4.64 -22.90 2.70
N LEU A 213 5.63 -22.45 1.93
CA LEU A 213 5.42 -21.96 0.56
C LEU A 213 5.37 -23.08 -0.48
N GLY A 214 5.89 -24.27 -0.16
CA GLY A 214 5.94 -25.42 -1.07
C GLY A 214 4.57 -26.05 -1.30
N ARG A 215 3.63 -25.91 -0.34
CA ARG A 215 2.24 -26.39 -0.47
C ARG A 215 1.44 -25.77 -1.62
N TYR A 216 1.90 -24.64 -2.16
CA TYR A 216 1.15 -23.85 -3.11
C TYR A 216 1.40 -24.21 -4.57
N VAL A 217 2.56 -24.81 -4.85
CA VAL A 217 2.97 -25.24 -6.18
C VAL A 217 3.59 -26.60 -6.07
N THR A 218 2.93 -27.57 -6.68
CA THR A 218 3.45 -28.93 -6.82
C THR A 218 4.04 -29.11 -8.21
N ASP A 219 5.03 -29.98 -8.33
CA ASP A 219 5.52 -30.43 -9.63
C ASP A 219 4.48 -31.34 -10.30
N ALA A 220 4.83 -31.87 -11.48
CA ALA A 220 3.97 -32.79 -12.23
C ALA A 220 3.66 -34.10 -11.49
N ALA A 221 4.44 -34.47 -10.47
CA ALA A 221 4.22 -35.64 -9.63
C ALA A 221 3.36 -35.33 -8.38
N GLY A 222 3.00 -34.07 -8.16
CA GLY A 222 2.23 -33.64 -6.98
C GLY A 222 3.10 -33.33 -5.77
N GLU A 223 4.43 -33.29 -5.92
CA GLU A 223 5.37 -33.00 -4.84
C GLU A 223 5.62 -31.50 -4.71
N ALA A 224 5.77 -31.01 -3.48
CA ALA A 224 6.03 -29.59 -3.22
C ALA A 224 7.30 -29.10 -3.93
N MET A 225 7.20 -28.01 -4.70
CA MET A 225 8.33 -27.47 -5.43
C MET A 225 9.24 -26.62 -4.54
N ASP A 226 10.57 -26.76 -4.70
CA ASP A 226 11.53 -25.84 -4.11
C ASP A 226 11.56 -24.50 -4.86
N LEU A 227 10.98 -23.48 -4.23
CA LEU A 227 10.89 -22.13 -4.77
C LEU A 227 12.15 -21.28 -4.50
N SER A 228 13.10 -21.75 -3.69
CA SER A 228 14.21 -20.92 -3.16
C SER A 228 15.12 -20.34 -4.26
N SER A 229 15.32 -21.09 -5.34
CA SER A 229 16.10 -20.67 -6.51
C SER A 229 15.29 -19.90 -7.57
N LYS A 230 13.97 -19.79 -7.39
CA LYS A 230 13.02 -19.25 -8.37
C LYS A 230 12.53 -17.83 -8.02
N LEU A 231 13.06 -17.24 -6.94
CA LEU A 231 12.70 -15.90 -6.48
C LEU A 231 13.20 -14.84 -7.48
N VAL A 232 12.27 -14.08 -8.06
CA VAL A 232 12.58 -13.02 -9.02
C VAL A 232 12.41 -11.61 -8.46
N ALA A 233 11.60 -11.43 -7.39
CA ALA A 233 11.48 -10.16 -6.68
C ALA A 233 11.09 -10.35 -5.21
N CYS A 234 11.66 -9.49 -4.36
CA CYS A 234 11.35 -9.37 -2.93
C CYS A 234 11.44 -7.90 -2.52
N ASN A 235 10.50 -7.41 -1.72
CA ASN A 235 10.47 -6.00 -1.28
C ASN A 235 11.35 -5.70 -0.05
N TYR A 236 11.92 -6.72 0.57
CA TYR A 236 13.02 -6.64 1.52
C TYR A 236 14.28 -6.98 0.71
N GLU A 237 15.25 -6.06 0.65
CA GLU A 237 16.49 -6.20 -0.13
C GLU A 237 17.71 -6.16 0.81
N GLY A 238 18.66 -7.09 0.63
CA GLY A 238 19.93 -7.14 1.34
C GLY A 238 20.06 -8.13 2.51
N ASP A 239 19.04 -8.93 2.85
CA ASP A 239 19.09 -9.86 4.00
C ASP A 239 19.27 -11.34 3.59
N LYS A 240 20.13 -12.09 4.29
CA LYS A 240 20.31 -13.53 4.07
C LYS A 240 19.05 -14.34 4.43
N GLU A 241 18.21 -13.83 5.33
CA GLU A 241 16.88 -14.41 5.64
C GLU A 241 15.88 -14.25 4.47
N GLU A 242 16.20 -13.49 3.41
CA GLU A 242 15.36 -13.34 2.22
C GLU A 242 15.01 -14.66 1.54
N ARG A 243 15.90 -15.64 1.61
CA ARG A 243 15.73 -16.94 0.93
C ARG A 243 14.99 -17.98 1.77
N SER A 244 14.79 -17.73 3.07
CA SER A 244 14.01 -18.65 3.90
C SER A 244 12.56 -18.62 3.45
N LEU A 245 12.11 -19.69 2.82
CA LEU A 245 10.71 -19.86 2.42
C LEU A 245 9.77 -19.82 3.64
N GLN A 246 10.28 -20.09 4.84
CA GLN A 246 9.51 -20.26 6.06
C GLN A 246 9.22 -18.99 6.85
N VAL A 247 9.84 -17.85 6.48
CA VAL A 247 9.67 -16.59 7.20
C VAL A 247 9.16 -15.50 6.29
N LEU A 248 8.06 -14.85 6.71
CA LEU A 248 7.56 -13.62 6.12
C LEU A 248 7.57 -12.49 7.17
N GLU A 249 8.49 -11.54 6.99
CA GLU A 249 8.50 -10.30 7.76
C GLU A 249 7.19 -9.51 7.57
N PRO A 250 6.86 -8.59 8.50
CA PRO A 250 5.70 -7.71 8.35
C PRO A 250 5.67 -7.04 6.98
N PHE A 251 4.57 -7.14 6.23
CA PHE A 251 4.48 -6.57 4.87
C PHE A 251 5.53 -7.06 3.87
N LYS A 252 6.12 -8.24 4.07
CA LYS A 252 7.01 -8.88 3.07
C LYS A 252 6.19 -9.48 1.93
N ALA A 253 6.67 -9.27 0.71
CA ALA A 253 6.12 -9.83 -0.52
C ALA A 253 7.23 -10.46 -1.35
N ARG A 254 6.91 -11.59 -1.96
CA ARG A 254 7.79 -12.37 -2.82
C ARG A 254 7.06 -12.75 -4.11
N LEU A 255 7.79 -12.72 -5.21
CA LEU A 255 7.34 -13.20 -6.50
C LEU A 255 8.33 -14.22 -7.03
N TYR A 256 7.81 -15.38 -7.42
CA TYR A 256 8.57 -16.48 -8.00
C TYR A 256 8.11 -16.71 -9.43
N ILE A 257 9.03 -17.14 -10.30
CA ILE A 257 8.71 -17.57 -11.67
C ILE A 257 9.38 -18.92 -11.92
N LEU A 258 8.57 -19.87 -12.36
CA LEU A 258 8.92 -21.26 -12.64
C LEU A 258 8.75 -21.51 -14.14
N SER A 259 9.72 -22.18 -14.74
CA SER A 259 9.82 -22.56 -16.15
C SER A 259 10.44 -23.94 -16.25
#